data_AF-A0A7S2GSC0-F1
#
_entry.id   AF-A0A7S2GSC0-F1
#
_cell.length_a   1.000
_cell.length_b   1.000
_cell.length_c   1.000
_cell.angle_alpha   90.00
_cell.angle_beta   90.00
_cell.angle_gamma   90.00
#
_symmetry.space_group_name_H-M   'P 1'
#
loop_
_entity.id
_entity.type
_entity.pdbx_description
1 polymer ?
#
loop_
_entity_poly.entity_id
_entity_poly.type
_entity_poly.pdbx_seq_one_letter_code
_entity_poly.pdbx_strand_id
1 'polypeptide(L)'
;WFGSVTLWAAGFRRCKPVGGPSYWYRQSFDARLDMRSPLLFFHGIAPGGYVMYLPMILWGLGNDGRAIFLFENDSISCCPVFTADTEDETVRVVIDAVNRHIGNNVDVTLCGHSFGSCPITWLI
;
A
#
# COMPACT_ATOMS: atom_id res chain seq x y z
N TRP A 1 0.24 15.36 7.28
CA TRP A 1 0.04 15.30 8.75
C TRP A 1 -1.30 14.68 9.11
N PHE A 2 -2.44 15.26 8.71
CA PHE A 2 -3.78 14.69 8.95
C PHE A 2 -3.95 13.25 8.45
N GLY A 3 -3.63 12.95 7.19
CA GLY A 3 -3.77 11.59 6.65
C GLY A 3 -2.98 10.53 7.41
N SER A 4 -1.79 10.87 7.91
CA SER A 4 -1.00 9.97 8.75
C SER A 4 -1.69 9.71 10.09
N VAL A 5 -2.22 10.74 10.76
CA VAL A 5 -2.95 10.59 12.02
C VAL A 5 -4.20 9.71 11.84
N THR A 6 -4.95 9.92 10.75
CA THR A 6 -6.11 9.09 10.41
C THR A 6 -5.71 7.62 10.24
N LEU A 7 -4.63 7.35 9.52
CA LEU A 7 -4.12 5.99 9.33
C LEU A 7 -3.65 5.35 10.64
N TRP A 8 -2.94 6.10 11.49
CA TRP A 8 -2.56 5.62 12.83
C TRP A 8 -3.77 5.24 13.68
N ALA A 9 -4.80 6.10 13.70
CA ALA A 9 -6.05 5.85 14.41
C ALA A 9 -6.81 4.63 13.83
N ALA A 10 -6.72 4.42 12.52
CA ALA A 10 -7.27 3.26 11.83
C ALA A 10 -6.42 1.98 11.96
N GLY A 11 -5.38 1.99 12.80
CA GLY A 11 -4.56 0.81 13.09
C GLY A 11 -3.41 0.56 12.12
N PHE A 12 -3.17 1.45 11.16
CA PHE A 12 -2.04 1.31 10.25
C PHE A 12 -0.71 1.67 10.94
N ARG A 13 0.37 1.11 10.40
CA ARG A 13 1.76 1.38 10.77
C ARG A 13 2.55 1.74 9.52
N ARG A 14 3.37 2.79 9.60
CA ARG A 14 4.22 3.21 8.49
C ARG A 14 5.50 2.39 8.47
N CYS A 15 5.86 1.89 7.30
CA CYS A 15 7.10 1.19 7.03
C CYS A 15 7.87 1.93 5.93
N LYS A 16 9.18 2.08 6.14
CA LYS A 16 10.09 2.75 5.19
C LYS A 16 11.25 1.81 4.91
N PRO A 17 11.19 1.04 3.81
CA PRO A 17 12.30 0.20 3.39
C PRO A 17 13.45 1.05 2.83
N VAL A 18 14.62 0.44 2.70
CA VAL A 18 15.76 1.05 2.01
C VAL A 18 15.67 0.73 0.52
N GLY A 19 15.53 1.76 -0.31
CA GLY A 19 15.50 1.66 -1.78
C GLY A 19 14.17 1.15 -2.33
N GLY A 20 13.21 2.07 -2.50
CA GLY A 20 11.87 1.81 -3.03
C GLY A 20 10.76 2.51 -2.23
N PRO A 21 9.48 2.27 -2.57
CA PRO A 21 8.36 3.03 -2.03
C PRO A 21 8.13 2.77 -0.54
N SER A 22 7.73 3.81 0.18
CA SER A 22 7.22 3.63 1.55
C SER A 22 5.82 3.04 1.55
N TYR A 23 5.42 2.37 2.63
CA TYR A 23 4.07 1.83 2.71
C TYR A 23 3.47 1.94 4.09
N TRP A 24 2.14 1.86 4.15
CA TRP A 24 1.38 1.65 5.37
C TRP A 24 0.82 0.25 5.40
N TYR A 25 0.89 -0.38 6.56
CA TYR A 25 0.36 -1.72 6.78
C TYR A 25 -0.65 -1.72 7.91
N ARG A 26 -1.80 -2.37 7.70
CA ARG A 26 -2.75 -2.73 8.75
C ARG A 26 -2.96 -4.23 8.72
N GLN A 27 -2.80 -4.86 9.88
CA GLN A 27 -3.06 -6.29 10.07
C GLN A 27 -4.57 -6.59 9.94
N SER A 28 -4.90 -7.84 9.63
CA SER A 28 -6.27 -8.35 9.74
C SER A 28 -6.78 -8.27 11.18
N PHE A 29 -8.10 -8.15 11.34
CA PHE A 29 -8.71 -8.03 12.67
C PHE A 29 -9.05 -9.39 13.32
N ASP A 30 -9.07 -10.47 12.55
CA ASP A 30 -9.44 -11.81 13.01
C ASP A 30 -8.64 -12.85 12.22
N ALA A 31 -8.10 -13.87 12.92
CA ALA A 31 -7.43 -15.02 12.31
C ALA A 31 -8.33 -15.78 11.32
N ARG A 32 -9.66 -15.69 11.45
CA ARG A 32 -10.61 -16.24 10.46
C ARG A 32 -10.69 -15.41 9.19
N LEU A 33 -10.38 -14.12 9.27
CA LEU A 33 -10.31 -13.20 8.13
C LEU A 33 -8.94 -13.22 7.44
N ASP A 34 -7.94 -13.91 8.02
CA ASP A 34 -6.66 -14.24 7.35
C ASP A 34 -6.86 -15.11 6.10
N MET A 35 -8.03 -15.74 5.96
CA MET A 35 -8.40 -16.46 4.73
C MET A 35 -8.67 -15.52 3.54
N ARG A 36 -8.79 -14.20 3.75
CA ARG A 36 -8.96 -13.25 2.64
C ARG A 36 -7.60 -12.77 2.15
N SER A 37 -7.46 -12.70 0.84
CA SER A 37 -6.26 -12.15 0.21
C SER A 37 -6.04 -10.69 0.65
N PRO A 38 -4.85 -10.34 1.17
CA PRO A 38 -4.52 -8.97 1.56
C PRO A 38 -4.67 -8.03 0.38
N LEU A 39 -5.12 -6.80 0.65
CA LEU A 39 -5.25 -5.76 -0.36
C LEU A 39 -3.95 -4.97 -0.45
N LEU A 40 -3.35 -4.94 -1.63
CA LEU A 40 -2.23 -4.07 -1.97
C LEU A 40 -2.78 -2.93 -2.85
N PHE A 41 -2.75 -1.73 -2.31
CA PHE A 41 -3.24 -0.53 -2.97
C PHE A 41 -2.10 0.37 -3.43
N PHE A 42 -2.18 0.81 -4.69
CA PHE A 42 -1.25 1.75 -5.33
C PHE A 42 -2.02 2.99 -5.81
N HIS A 43 -1.63 4.17 -5.34
CA HIS A 43 -2.28 5.41 -5.73
C HIS A 43 -1.81 5.89 -7.11
N GLY A 44 -2.67 6.63 -7.81
CA GLY A 44 -2.28 7.39 -9.00
C GLY A 44 -1.61 8.71 -8.64
N ILE A 45 -1.29 9.52 -9.66
CA ILE A 45 -0.76 10.88 -9.45
C ILE A 45 -1.78 11.68 -8.64
N ALA A 46 -1.41 12.06 -7.42
CA ALA A 46 -2.33 12.72 -6.49
C ALA A 46 -1.54 13.58 -5.49
N PRO A 47 -1.95 14.84 -5.27
CA PRO A 47 -1.39 15.65 -4.18
C PRO A 47 -1.59 14.95 -2.83
N GLY A 48 -0.50 14.60 -2.16
CA GLY A 48 -0.54 13.87 -0.90
C GLY A 48 -0.81 12.36 -1.02
N GLY A 49 -0.61 11.79 -2.21
CA GLY A 49 -0.57 10.33 -2.44
C GLY A 49 -1.87 9.61 -2.07
N TYR A 50 -1.80 8.61 -1.19
CA TYR A 50 -2.98 7.82 -0.76
C TYR A 50 -4.03 8.64 0.01
N VAL A 51 -3.74 9.86 0.47
CA VAL A 51 -4.65 10.62 1.38
C VAL A 51 -6.02 10.86 0.74
N MET A 52 -6.06 11.15 -0.56
CA MET A 52 -7.31 11.38 -1.30
C MET A 52 -8.16 10.11 -1.45
N TYR A 53 -7.55 8.93 -1.25
CA TYR A 53 -8.21 7.64 -1.36
C TYR A 53 -8.66 7.09 0.00
N LEU A 54 -8.32 7.74 1.12
CA LEU A 54 -8.63 7.25 2.46
C LEU A 54 -10.13 6.97 2.69
N PRO A 55 -11.08 7.81 2.25
CA PRO A 55 -12.50 7.49 2.38
C PRO A 55 -12.88 6.17 1.71
N MET A 56 -12.40 5.95 0.48
CA MET A 56 -12.65 4.74 -0.29
C MET A 56 -11.98 3.52 0.35
N ILE A 57 -10.77 3.67 0.87
CA ILE A 57 -10.03 2.59 1.50
C ILE A 57 -10.67 2.21 2.85
N LEU A 58 -10.96 3.20 3.71
CA LEU A 58 -11.41 2.94 5.08
C LEU A 58 -12.87 2.52 5.16
N TRP A 59 -13.74 3.08 4.32
CA TRP A 59 -15.18 2.79 4.34
C TRP A 59 -15.65 1.89 3.20
N GLY A 60 -14.83 1.67 2.17
CA GLY A 60 -15.11 0.78 1.05
C GLY A 60 -14.22 -0.45 1.05
N LEU A 61 -13.12 -0.39 0.29
CA LEU A 61 -12.28 -1.55 -0.06
C LEU A 61 -11.68 -2.28 1.15
N GLY A 62 -11.45 -1.57 2.24
CA GLY A 62 -10.80 -2.07 3.45
C GLY A 62 -11.73 -2.31 4.63
N ASN A 63 -13.05 -2.23 4.45
CA ASN A 63 -14.02 -2.37 5.55
C ASN A 63 -14.40 -3.84 5.84
N ASP A 64 -13.64 -4.78 5.30
CA ASP A 64 -13.99 -6.20 5.31
C ASP A 64 -13.05 -7.03 6.22
N GLY A 65 -12.12 -6.34 6.89
CA GLY A 65 -11.22 -6.87 7.91
C GLY A 65 -9.97 -7.60 7.41
N ARG A 66 -9.73 -7.62 6.08
CA ARG A 66 -8.47 -8.12 5.51
C ARG A 66 -7.27 -7.25 5.88
N ALA A 67 -6.08 -7.80 5.76
CA ALA A 67 -4.85 -7.03 5.85
C ALA A 67 -4.71 -6.08 4.64
N ILE A 68 -4.15 -4.89 4.87
CA ILE A 68 -4.08 -3.83 3.85
C ILE A 68 -2.69 -3.23 3.81
N PHE A 69 -2.17 -3.09 2.60
CA PHE A 69 -0.96 -2.38 2.25
C PHE A 69 -1.30 -1.17 1.40
N LEU A 70 -0.84 0.02 1.80
CA LEU A 70 -0.95 1.24 1.02
C LEU A 70 0.45 1.66 0.62
N PHE A 71 0.84 1.42 -0.63
CA PHE A 71 2.15 1.83 -1.14
C PHE A 71 2.10 3.28 -1.60
N GLU A 72 3.12 4.04 -1.22
CA GLU A 72 3.29 5.46 -1.52
C GLU A 72 4.52 5.64 -2.41
N ASN A 73 4.30 6.18 -3.62
CA ASN A 73 5.37 6.60 -4.52
C ASN A 73 5.52 8.12 -4.44
N ASP A 74 6.55 8.57 -3.72
CA ASP A 74 6.76 9.99 -3.43
C ASP A 74 6.92 10.85 -4.70
N SER A 75 7.38 10.25 -5.81
CA SER A 75 7.60 10.92 -7.11
C SER A 75 6.29 11.39 -7.76
N ILE A 76 5.17 10.73 -7.46
CA ILE A 76 3.84 11.04 -8.00
C ILE A 76 2.87 11.57 -6.93
N SER A 77 3.35 11.80 -5.71
CA SER A 77 2.57 12.35 -4.60
C SER A 77 2.62 13.88 -4.47
N CYS A 78 3.23 14.54 -5.46
CA CYS A 78 3.53 15.98 -5.43
C CYS A 78 4.43 16.39 -4.25
N CYS A 79 5.24 15.47 -3.73
CA CYS A 79 6.32 15.80 -2.81
C CYS A 79 7.53 16.31 -3.60
N PRO A 80 8.31 17.27 -3.08
CA PRO A 80 9.51 17.77 -3.74
C PRO A 80 10.65 16.73 -3.62
N VAL A 81 10.53 15.66 -4.39
CA VAL A 81 11.49 14.55 -4.46
C VAL A 81 12.03 14.48 -5.89
N PHE A 82 13.35 14.36 -6.01
CA PHE A 82 14.07 14.38 -7.30
C PHE A 82 14.64 13.00 -7.66
N THR A 83 14.19 11.97 -6.97
CA THR A 83 14.55 10.57 -7.18
C THR A 83 13.29 9.80 -7.51
N ALA A 84 13.36 8.92 -8.50
CA ALA A 84 12.25 8.04 -8.86
C ALA A 84 12.60 6.61 -8.47
N ASP A 85 11.62 5.91 -7.87
CA ASP A 85 11.74 4.48 -7.64
C ASP A 85 11.75 3.74 -8.98
N THR A 86 12.68 2.80 -9.11
CA THR A 86 12.71 1.90 -10.27
C THR A 86 11.64 0.80 -10.14
N GLU A 87 11.36 0.12 -11.26
CA GLU A 87 10.52 -1.06 -11.30
C GLU A 87 11.05 -2.15 -10.35
N ASP A 88 12.34 -2.50 -10.47
CA ASP A 88 12.98 -3.53 -9.64
C ASP A 88 12.91 -3.20 -8.14
N GLU A 89 13.16 -1.95 -7.75
CA GLU A 89 13.04 -1.51 -6.35
C GLU A 89 11.60 -1.62 -5.86
N THR A 90 10.64 -1.23 -6.69
CA THR A 90 9.21 -1.31 -6.36
C THR A 90 8.78 -2.75 -6.15
N VAL A 91 9.08 -3.64 -7.10
CA VAL A 91 8.74 -5.07 -7.03
C VAL A 91 9.38 -5.73 -5.81
N ARG A 92 10.68 -5.51 -5.61
CA ARG A 92 11.41 -6.05 -4.45
C ARG A 92 10.79 -5.61 -3.14
N VAL A 93 10.50 -4.31 -2.98
CA VAL A 93 9.90 -3.79 -1.76
C VAL A 93 8.49 -4.33 -1.52
N VAL A 94 7.67 -4.46 -2.57
CA VAL A 94 6.31 -5.01 -2.43
C VAL A 94 6.37 -6.47 -1.97
N ILE A 95 7.21 -7.29 -2.61
CA ILE A 95 7.40 -8.69 -2.25
C ILE A 95 7.93 -8.81 -0.80
N ASP A 96 8.96 -8.04 -0.46
CA ASP A 96 9.53 -8.03 0.89
C ASP A 96 8.50 -7.60 1.95
N ALA A 97 7.64 -6.63 1.62
CA ALA A 97 6.58 -6.18 2.52
C ALA A 97 5.53 -7.28 2.76
N VAL A 98 5.07 -7.96 1.71
CA VAL A 98 4.11 -9.06 1.84
C VAL A 98 4.73 -10.22 2.63
N ASN A 99 5.93 -10.65 2.26
CA ASN A 99 6.64 -11.75 2.91
C ASN A 99 6.89 -11.47 4.39
N ARG A 100 7.23 -10.22 4.74
CA ARG A 100 7.49 -9.81 6.12
C ARG A 100 6.26 -9.86 7.01
N HIS A 101 5.09 -9.50 6.49
CA HIS A 101 3.89 -9.30 7.32
C HIS A 101 2.87 -10.43 7.22
N ILE A 102 2.79 -11.12 6.09
CA ILE A 102 1.80 -12.17 5.83
C ILE A 102 2.47 -13.52 5.56
N GLY A 103 3.68 -13.52 5.00
CA GLY A 103 4.43 -14.73 4.65
C GLY A 103 4.54 -14.94 3.13
N ASN A 104 5.16 -16.04 2.73
CA ASN A 104 5.46 -16.35 1.34
C ASN A 104 4.30 -17.11 0.66
N ASN A 105 4.20 -16.99 -0.67
CA ASN A 105 3.24 -17.72 -1.52
C ASN A 105 1.76 -17.51 -1.12
N VAL A 106 1.40 -16.27 -0.79
CA VAL A 106 0.03 -15.89 -0.45
C VAL A 106 -0.66 -15.22 -1.64
N ASP A 107 -1.92 -15.57 -1.87
CA ASP A 107 -2.75 -14.88 -2.85
C ASP A 107 -3.00 -13.45 -2.38
N VAL A 108 -2.80 -12.46 -3.27
CA VAL A 108 -2.99 -11.04 -2.96
C VAL A 108 -4.07 -10.43 -3.86
N THR A 109 -4.79 -9.44 -3.34
CA THR A 109 -5.65 -8.57 -4.16
C THR A 109 -4.88 -7.32 -4.53
N LEU A 110 -4.65 -7.10 -5.81
CA LEU A 110 -4.00 -5.89 -6.32
C LEU A 110 -5.05 -4.85 -6.71
N CYS A 111 -4.86 -3.60 -6.28
CA CYS A 111 -5.72 -2.48 -6.66
C CYS A 111 -4.87 -1.25 -6.95
N GLY A 112 -5.09 -0.66 -8.12
CA GLY A 112 -4.33 0.48 -8.61
C GLY A 112 -5.26 1.47 -9.28
N HIS A 113 -5.01 2.76 -9.07
CA HIS A 113 -5.74 3.82 -9.76
C HIS A 113 -4.80 4.59 -10.67
N SER A 114 -5.17 4.76 -11.96
CA SER A 114 -4.39 5.50 -12.94
C SER A 114 -2.92 5.01 -12.99
N PHE A 115 -1.93 5.86 -12.71
CA PHE A 115 -0.51 5.46 -12.66
C PHE A 115 -0.23 4.33 -11.65
N GLY A 116 -1.04 4.19 -10.59
CA GLY A 116 -0.94 3.08 -9.65
C GLY A 116 -1.23 1.71 -10.26
N SER A 117 -1.79 1.65 -11.47
CA SER A 117 -1.94 0.39 -12.22
C SER A 117 -0.62 -0.09 -12.86
N CYS A 118 0.38 0.77 -13.02
CA CYS A 118 1.68 0.37 -13.58
C CYS A 118 2.43 -0.63 -12.69
N PRO A 119 2.58 -0.39 -11.37
CA PRO A 119 3.17 -1.40 -10.47
C PRO A 119 2.47 -2.75 -10.49
N ILE A 120 1.18 -2.81 -10.77
CA ILE A 120 0.44 -4.07 -10.86
C ILE A 120 0.96 -4.91 -12.03
N THR A 121 1.31 -4.29 -13.17
CA THR A 121 1.84 -5.03 -14.32
C THR A 121 3.23 -5.60 -14.08
N TRP A 122 3.98 -5.07 -13.11
CA TRP A 122 5.31 -5.56 -12.75
C TRP A 122 5.27 -6.74 -11.76
N LEU A 123 4.11 -6.96 -11.14
CA LEU A 123 3.89 -7.98 -10.11
C LEU A 123 3.22 -9.26 -10.67
N ILE A 124 2.83 -9.25 -11.95
CA ILE A 124 2.18 -10.36 -12.67
C ILE A 124 3.20 -11.00 -13.61
#